data_AF-A0A7C4HHJ2-F1
#
_entry.id   AF-A0A7C4HHJ2-F1
#
_cell.length_a   1.000
_cell.length_b   1.000
_cell.length_c   1.000
_cell.angle_alpha   90.00
_cell.angle_beta   90.00
_cell.angle_gamma   90.00
#
_symmetry.space_group_name_H-M   'P 1'
#
loop_
_entity.id
_entity.type
_entity.pdbx_description
1 polymer ?
#
loop_
_entity_poly.entity_id
_entity_poly.type
_entity_poly.pdbx_seq_one_letter_code
_entity_poly.pdbx_strand_id
1 'polypeptide(L)' 'KAVLVDDVATSGLSLLNVARIVRGKGCKVEHAVVIVDMLEGAKEKLASEGISLKSVFTREDFKEIA' A
#
# COMPACT_ATOMS: atom_id res chain seq x y z
N LYS A 1 -6.03 7.78 14.48
CA LYS A 1 -4.99 7.45 13.47
C LYS A 1 -5.24 6.02 13.02
N ALA A 2 -5.04 5.70 11.75
CA ALA A 2 -5.22 4.35 11.19
C ALA A 2 -4.06 4.00 10.25
N VAL A 3 -3.74 2.71 10.16
CA VAL A 3 -2.77 2.13 9.22
C VAL A 3 -3.54 1.14 8.35
N LEU A 4 -3.35 1.22 7.03
CA LEU A 4 -3.93 0.24 6.12
C LEU A 4 -3.07 -1.01 6.09
N VAL A 5 -3.70 -2.17 6.07
CA VAL A 5 -3.02 -3.47 5.97
C VAL A 5 -3.67 -4.26 4.85
N ASP A 6 -2.86 -4.81 3.96
CA ASP A 6 -3.29 -5.69 2.85
C ASP A 6 -2.28 -6.82 2.66
N ASP A 7 -2.62 -7.86 1.91
CA ASP A 7 -1.70 -8.96 1.61
C ASP A 7 -0.69 -8.55 0.52
N VAL A 8 -1.17 -8.08 -0.63
CA VAL A 8 -0.36 -7.78 -1.81
C VAL A 8 -0.71 -6.40 -2.36
N ALA A 9 0.32 -5.59 -2.63
CA ALA A 9 0.17 -4.34 -3.37
C ALA A 9 0.55 -4.52 -4.84
N THR A 10 -0.40 -4.28 -5.75
CA THR A 10 -0.14 -4.17 -7.20
C THR A 10 -0.05 -2.70 -7.62
N SER A 11 -1.15 -2.13 -8.11
CA SER A 11 -1.21 -0.73 -8.55
C SER A 11 -1.55 0.27 -7.43
N GLY A 12 -1.91 -0.21 -6.24
CA GLY A 12 -2.28 0.61 -5.07
C GLY A 12 -3.71 1.19 -5.07
N LEU A 13 -4.55 0.90 -6.07
CA LEU A 13 -5.92 1.45 -6.18
C LEU A 13 -6.84 1.06 -5.01
N SER A 14 -6.78 -0.21 -4.59
CA SER A 14 -7.59 -0.71 -3.46
C SER A 14 -7.28 0.06 -2.17
N LEU A 15 -6.00 0.10 -1.79
CA LEU A 15 -5.49 0.84 -0.64
C LEU A 15 -5.88 2.32 -0.69
N LEU A 16 -5.78 2.97 -1.85
CA LEU A 16 -6.15 4.38 -1.99
C LEU A 16 -7.65 4.63 -1.79
N ASN A 17 -8.51 3.76 -2.34
CA ASN A 17 -9.96 3.86 -2.16
C ASN A 17 -10.34 3.72 -0.68
N VAL A 18 -9.76 2.75 0.02
CA VAL A 18 -9.96 2.57 1.46
C VAL A 18 -9.44 3.79 2.24
N ALA A 19 -8.27 4.32 1.89
CA ALA A 19 -7.71 5.51 2.53
C ALA A 19 -8.68 6.70 2.47
N ARG A 20 -9.28 6.94 1.30
CA ARG A 20 -10.26 8.03 1.10
C ARG A 20 -11.51 7.85 1.96
N ILE A 21 -12.06 6.62 2.01
CA ILE A 21 -13.21 6.30 2.86
C ILE A 21 -12.89 6.51 4.34
N VAL A 22 -11.74 6.01 4.80
CA VAL A 22 -11.32 6.11 6.20
C VAL A 22 -11.02 7.57 6.59
N ARG A 23 -10.36 8.34 5.71
CA ARG A 23 -10.16 9.78 5.88
C ARG A 23 -11.49 10.53 5.97
N GLY A 24 -12.47 10.18 5.15
CA GLY A 24 -13.84 10.73 5.21
C GLY A 24 -14.56 10.50 6.54
N LYS A 25 -14.13 9.50 7.32
CA LYS A 25 -14.64 9.23 8.69
C LYS A 25 -13.83 9.93 9.79
N GLY A 26 -12.99 10.91 9.44
CA GLY A 26 -12.18 11.68 10.39
C GLY A 26 -10.87 11.01 10.82
N CYS A 27 -10.48 9.90 10.20
CA CYS A 27 -9.24 9.21 10.53
C CYS A 27 -8.05 9.73 9.72
N LYS A 28 -6.92 9.97 10.38
CA LYS A 28 -5.63 10.22 9.71
C LYS A 28 -5.03 8.90 9.23
N VAL A 29 -4.78 8.79 7.92
CA VAL A 29 -4.15 7.64 7.26
C VAL A 29 -2.88 8.11 6.55
N GLU A 30 -1.71 7.73 7.06
CA GLU A 30 -0.39 8.15 6.57
C GLU A 30 0.49 6.96 6.16
N HIS A 31 0.08 5.74 6.51
CA HIS A 31 0.85 4.52 6.29
C HIS A 31 -0.04 3.39 5.77
N ALA A 32 0.54 2.61 4.88
CA ALA A 32 0.02 1.32 4.44
C ALA A 32 1.13 0.27 4.60
N VAL A 33 0.77 -0.93 5.05
CA VAL A 33 1.68 -2.07 5.19
C VAL A 33 1.13 -3.24 4.37
N VAL A 34 1.98 -3.87 3.57
CA VAL A 34 1.64 -5.10 2.84
C VAL A 34 2.67 -6.19 3.07
N ILE A 35 2.30 -7.44 2.81
CA ILE A 35 3.26 -8.55 2.85
C ILE A 35 4.16 -8.47 1.61
N VAL A 36 3.60 -8.34 0.41
CA VAL A 36 4.37 -8.30 -0.85
C VAL A 36 4.00 -7.06 -1.67
N ASP A 37 5.00 -6.29 -2.08
CA ASP A 37 4.86 -5.25 -3.12
C ASP A 37 5.27 -5.80 -4.48
N MET A 38 4.34 -5.83 -5.43
CA MET A 38 4.59 -6.34 -6.78
C MET A 38 5.42 -5.39 -7.66
N LEU A 39 5.72 -4.18 -7.16
CA LEU A 39 6.44 -3.13 -7.88
C LEU A 39 5.71 -2.64 -9.14
N GLU A 40 4.37 -2.61 -9.08
CA GLU A 40 3.49 -2.18 -10.19
C GLU A 40 2.93 -0.76 -9.98
N GLY A 41 3.62 0.07 -9.19
CA GLY A 41 3.30 1.49 -8.99
C GLY A 41 2.47 1.83 -7.75
N ALA A 42 2.21 0.87 -6.85
CA ALA A 42 1.46 1.14 -5.61
C ALA A 42 2.16 2.17 -4.72
N LYS A 43 3.49 2.08 -4.59
CA LYS A 43 4.29 2.96 -3.74
C LYS A 43 4.18 4.42 -4.16
N GLU A 44 4.35 4.70 -5.45
CA GLU A 44 4.28 6.04 -6.03
C GLU A 44 2.85 6.61 -5.93
N LYS A 45 1.84 5.78 -6.24
CA LYS A 45 0.43 6.18 -6.17
C LYS A 45 -0.03 6.53 -4.76
N LEU A 46 0.41 5.77 -3.76
CA LEU A 46 0.10 6.07 -2.36
C LEU A 46 0.90 7.28 -1.86
N ALA A 47 2.17 7.41 -2.27
CA ALA A 47 3.01 8.54 -1.91
C ALA A 47 2.45 9.87 -2.42
N SER A 48 1.88 9.91 -3.65
CA SER A 48 1.23 11.13 -4.19
C SER A 48 0.01 11.57 -3.37
N GLU A 49 -0.53 10.70 -2.53
CA GLU A 49 -1.69 10.94 -1.67
C GLU A 49 -1.29 11.05 -0.19
N GLY A 50 0.01 11.22 0.09
CA GLY A 50 0.56 11.36 1.43
C GLY A 50 0.54 10.08 2.27
N ILE A 51 0.60 8.91 1.63
CA ILE A 51 0.58 7.60 2.29
C ILE A 51 1.90 6.88 1.97
N SER A 52 2.68 6.55 3.01
CA SER A 52 3.90 5.76 2.85
C SER A 52 3.58 4.27 2.86
N LEU A 53 3.82 3.59 1.74
CA LEU A 53 3.76 2.14 1.64
C LEU A 53 5.03 1.51 2.23
N LYS A 54 4.84 0.51 3.10
CA LYS A 54 5.87 -0.39 3.61
C LYS A 54 5.50 -1.81 3.21
N SER A 55 6.46 -2.59 2.75
CA SER A 55 6.27 -4.01 2.47
C SER A 55 7.29 -4.85 3.23
N VAL A 56 6.93 -6.10 3.53
CA VAL A 56 7.87 -7.07 4.09
C VAL A 56 8.79 -7.60 2.99
N PHE A 57 8.19 -7.93 1.84
CA PHE A 57 8.87 -8.37 0.64
C PHE A 57 8.46 -7.54 -0.57
N THR A 58 9.19 -7.69 -1.63
CA THR A 58 8.91 -7.23 -2.97
C THR A 58 8.89 -8.42 -3.92
N ARG A 59 8.33 -8.26 -5.12
CA ARG A 59 8.38 -9.31 -6.17
C ARG A 59 9.81 -9.79 -6.46
N GLU A 60 10.79 -8.91 -6.28
CA GLU A 60 12.20 -9.18 -6.52
C GLU A 60 12.76 -10.27 -5.60
N ASP A 61 12.24 -10.39 -4.38
CA ASP A 61 12.65 -11.39 -3.39
C ASP A 61 12.29 -12.83 -3.80
N PHE A 62 11.43 -13.01 -4.81
CA PHE A 62 10.94 -14.32 -5.27
C PHE A 62 11.36 -14.69 -6.70
N LYS A 63 12.26 -13.93 -7.34
CA LYS A 63 12.67 -14.12 -8.75
C LYS A 63 13.27 -15.50 -9.05
N GLU A 64 13.88 -16.15 -8.08
CA GLU A 64 14.56 -17.44 -8.25
C GLU A 64 13.63 -18.64 -8.07
N ILE A 65 12.37 -18.42 -7.70
CA ILE A 65 11.36 -19.45 -7.44
C ILE A 65 10.36 -19.57 -8.60
N ALA A 66 10.49 -18.73 -9.64
CA ALA A 66 9.58 -18.64 -10.78
C ALA A 66 10.11 -19.35 -12.04
#